data_AF-A0A2N5M6R4-F1
#
_entry.id   AF-A0A2N5M6R4-F1
#
_cell.length_a   1.000
_cell.length_b   1.000
_cell.length_c   1.000
_cell.angle_alpha   90.00
_cell.angle_beta   90.00
_cell.angle_gamma   90.00
#
_symmetry.space_group_name_H-M   'P 1'
#
loop_
_entity.id
_entity.type
_entity.pdbx_description
1 polymer ?
#
loop_
_entity_poly.entity_id
_entity_poly.type
_entity_poly.pdbx_seq_one_letter_code
_entity_poly.pdbx_strand_id
1 'polypeptide(L)'
;MLEAVKPYVLRRFKTGDEEWVIRKHGELYAAEYGWNHEFEELVSNIMSAFITSFDKKREQSWIAELNGEIVGSIFVASESETVAKVRLLLVDPKARGLGLGSHLVDECISFARNAGYKKLVLWTNSVLIEARHIYKKKGFILAAEEKHHSFGKDLVGETWEYYFGNSSVKHGC
;
A
#
# COMPACT_ATOMS: atom_id res chain seq x y z
N MET A 1 -8.63 19.04 23.08
CA MET A 1 -8.27 18.95 21.66
C MET A 1 -9.23 17.94 21.06
N LEU A 2 -10.23 18.37 20.29
CA LEU A 2 -11.19 17.45 19.67
C LEU A 2 -10.43 16.72 18.55
N GLU A 3 -10.30 15.40 18.65
CA GLU A 3 -9.88 14.61 17.50
C GLU A 3 -10.92 14.83 16.40
N ALA A 4 -10.48 15.33 15.24
CA ALA A 4 -11.37 15.48 14.09
C ALA A 4 -11.87 14.08 13.71
N VAL A 5 -13.19 13.89 13.71
CA VAL A 5 -13.81 12.64 13.29
C VAL A 5 -13.41 12.38 11.83
N LYS A 6 -12.68 11.28 11.60
CA LYS A 6 -12.33 10.87 10.23
C LYS A 6 -13.64 10.52 9.49
N PRO A 7 -13.85 11.01 8.26
CA PRO A 7 -15.09 10.77 7.53
C PRO A 7 -15.20 9.36 6.96
N TYR A 8 -14.20 8.50 7.18
CA TYR A 8 -14.13 7.13 6.69
C TYR A 8 -13.84 6.16 7.83
N VAL A 9 -14.17 4.89 7.61
CA VAL A 9 -13.84 3.77 8.51
C VAL A 9 -12.83 2.85 7.84
N LEU A 10 -11.98 2.20 8.64
CA LEU A 10 -11.11 1.12 8.18
C LEU A 10 -11.61 -0.20 8.75
N ARG A 11 -11.66 -1.23 7.90
CA ARG A 11 -11.99 -2.60 8.31
C ARG A 11 -11.05 -3.60 7.66
N ARG A 12 -11.10 -4.85 8.13
CA ARG A 12 -10.38 -5.95 7.49
C ARG A 12 -11.02 -6.31 6.16
N PHE A 13 -10.19 -6.83 5.24
CA PHE A 13 -10.67 -7.48 4.03
C PHE A 13 -11.58 -8.66 4.38
N LYS A 14 -12.63 -8.85 3.58
CA LYS A 14 -13.61 -9.93 3.71
C LYS A 14 -13.93 -10.52 2.33
N THR A 15 -14.56 -11.69 2.34
CA THR A 15 -15.12 -12.30 1.13
C THR A 15 -15.99 -11.29 0.37
N GLY A 16 -15.78 -11.20 -0.94
CA GLY A 16 -16.44 -10.24 -1.82
C GLY A 16 -15.64 -8.95 -2.10
N ASP A 17 -14.61 -8.63 -1.30
CA ASP A 17 -13.78 -7.44 -1.57
C ASP A 17 -12.76 -7.67 -2.71
N GLU A 18 -12.41 -8.92 -3.00
CA GLU A 18 -11.38 -9.27 -4.00
C GLU A 18 -11.64 -8.64 -5.37
N GLU A 19 -12.85 -8.85 -5.87
CA GLU A 19 -13.29 -8.32 -7.17
C GLU A 19 -13.18 -6.79 -7.19
N TRP A 20 -13.59 -6.12 -6.11
CA TRP A 20 -13.48 -4.67 -6.00
C TRP A 20 -12.02 -4.22 -6.09
N VAL A 21 -11.10 -4.89 -5.38
CA VAL A 21 -9.67 -4.54 -5.38
C VAL A 21 -9.09 -4.69 -6.78
N ILE A 22 -9.30 -5.83 -7.44
CA ILE A 22 -8.79 -6.09 -8.80
C ILE A 22 -9.34 -5.05 -9.78
N ARG A 23 -10.68 -4.93 -9.81
CA ARG A 23 -11.36 -4.04 -10.76
C ARG A 23 -10.98 -2.58 -10.56
N LYS A 24 -10.89 -2.08 -9.33
CA LYS A 24 -10.55 -0.67 -9.08
C LYS A 24 -9.11 -0.32 -9.39
N HIS A 25 -8.17 -1.24 -9.19
CA HIS A 25 -6.81 -1.03 -9.66
C HIS A 25 -6.76 -0.99 -11.19
N GLY A 26 -7.42 -1.92 -11.88
CA GLY A 26 -7.49 -1.93 -13.35
C GLY A 26 -8.10 -0.64 -13.91
N GLU A 27 -9.32 -0.30 -13.49
CA GLU A 27 -10.06 0.89 -13.94
C GLU A 27 -9.28 2.19 -13.74
N LEU A 28 -8.78 2.44 -12.51
CA LEU A 28 -8.15 3.71 -12.18
C LEU A 28 -6.77 3.85 -12.84
N TYR A 29 -5.96 2.79 -12.88
CA TYR A 29 -4.63 2.88 -13.47
C TYR A 29 -4.68 2.97 -15.00
N ALA A 30 -5.65 2.32 -15.63
CA ALA A 30 -5.92 2.52 -17.05
C ALA A 30 -6.35 3.97 -17.33
N ALA A 31 -7.27 4.52 -16.53
CA ALA A 31 -7.77 5.88 -16.73
C ALA A 31 -6.72 6.97 -16.46
N GLU A 32 -5.90 6.84 -15.41
CA GLU A 32 -4.96 7.88 -14.99
C GLU A 32 -3.58 7.77 -15.66
N TYR A 33 -3.14 6.55 -16.00
CA TYR A 33 -1.79 6.30 -16.50
C TYR A 33 -1.76 5.60 -17.87
N GLY A 34 -2.91 5.19 -18.41
CA GLY A 34 -3.00 4.47 -19.68
C GLY A 34 -2.34 3.10 -19.61
N TRP A 35 -2.27 2.48 -18.43
CA TRP A 35 -1.76 1.13 -18.24
C TRP A 35 -2.74 0.09 -18.79
N ASN A 36 -2.24 -1.02 -19.32
CA ASN A 36 -3.06 -2.07 -19.91
C ASN A 36 -3.41 -3.19 -18.90
N HIS A 37 -4.05 -4.25 -19.39
CA HIS A 37 -4.53 -5.40 -18.60
C HIS A 37 -3.43 -6.15 -17.83
N GLU A 38 -2.15 -6.04 -18.21
CA GLU A 38 -1.04 -6.67 -17.48
C GLU A 38 -0.97 -6.18 -16.03
N PHE A 39 -1.38 -4.94 -15.76
CA PHE A 39 -1.43 -4.43 -14.38
C PHE A 39 -2.57 -5.08 -13.59
N GLU A 40 -3.73 -5.27 -14.20
CA GLU A 40 -4.85 -5.97 -13.58
C GLU A 40 -4.49 -7.44 -13.30
N GLU A 41 -3.78 -8.09 -14.22
CA GLU A 41 -3.23 -9.44 -14.02
C GLU A 41 -2.28 -9.49 -12.82
N LEU A 42 -1.36 -8.53 -12.70
CA LEU A 42 -0.47 -8.42 -11.53
C LEU A 42 -1.27 -8.31 -10.22
N VAL A 43 -2.31 -7.47 -10.20
CA VAL A 43 -3.17 -7.30 -9.02
C VAL A 43 -3.90 -8.61 -8.69
N SER A 44 -4.46 -9.29 -9.70
CA SER A 44 -5.12 -10.58 -9.55
C SER A 44 -4.18 -11.64 -8.96
N ASN A 45 -2.95 -11.73 -9.46
CA ASN A 45 -1.94 -12.66 -8.96
C ASN A 45 -1.56 -12.37 -7.49
N ILE A 46 -1.44 -11.10 -7.11
CA ILE A 46 -1.19 -10.70 -5.72
C ILE A 46 -2.38 -11.08 -4.82
N MET A 47 -3.61 -10.85 -5.28
CA MET A 47 -4.82 -11.20 -4.53
C MET A 47 -4.96 -12.71 -4.33
N SER A 48 -4.77 -13.49 -5.39
CA SER A 48 -4.81 -14.95 -5.35
C SER A 48 -3.79 -15.52 -4.37
N ALA A 49 -2.55 -15.01 -4.41
CA ALA A 49 -1.50 -15.40 -3.46
C ALA A 49 -1.90 -15.04 -2.02
N PHE A 50 -2.34 -13.80 -1.78
CA PHE A 50 -2.75 -13.34 -0.44
C PHE A 50 -3.88 -14.20 0.14
N ILE A 51 -4.90 -14.54 -0.65
CA ILE A 51 -6.05 -15.32 -0.17
C ILE A 51 -5.67 -16.78 0.10
N THR A 52 -4.85 -17.37 -0.77
CA THR A 52 -4.52 -18.81 -0.71
C THR A 52 -3.56 -19.14 0.44
N SER A 53 -2.61 -18.25 0.75
CA SER A 53 -1.59 -18.48 1.76
C SER A 53 -1.64 -17.51 2.94
N PHE A 54 -2.81 -16.93 3.23
CA PHE A 54 -2.96 -15.91 4.26
C PHE A 54 -2.52 -16.40 5.65
N ASP A 55 -1.48 -15.78 6.20
CA ASP A 55 -1.09 -15.96 7.61
C ASP A 55 -1.45 -14.73 8.43
N LYS A 56 -2.53 -14.82 9.21
CA LYS A 56 -3.01 -13.73 10.09
C LYS A 56 -1.99 -13.19 11.11
N LYS A 57 -0.93 -13.93 11.42
CA LYS A 57 0.15 -13.47 12.33
C LYS A 57 1.19 -12.61 11.63
N ARG A 58 1.26 -12.71 10.30
CA ARG A 58 2.33 -12.19 9.45
C ARG A 58 1.81 -11.23 8.39
N GLU A 59 0.55 -11.35 8.04
CA GLU A 59 -0.09 -10.65 6.95
C GLU A 59 -1.39 -10.02 7.41
N GLN A 60 -1.75 -8.92 6.75
CA GLN A 60 -2.95 -8.18 7.08
C GLN A 60 -3.36 -7.24 5.96
N SER A 61 -4.61 -6.81 5.96
CA SER A 61 -5.15 -5.84 5.02
C SER A 61 -6.12 -4.88 5.69
N TRP A 62 -6.33 -3.75 5.01
CA TRP A 62 -7.29 -2.74 5.40
C TRP A 62 -8.05 -2.28 4.16
N ILE A 63 -9.35 -2.23 4.31
CA ILE A 63 -10.31 -1.69 3.36
C ILE A 63 -10.90 -0.44 3.98
N ALA A 64 -10.85 0.66 3.24
CA ALA A 64 -11.39 1.94 3.66
C ALA A 64 -12.80 2.11 3.08
N GLU A 65 -13.75 2.51 3.92
CA GLU A 65 -15.12 2.82 3.50
C GLU A 65 -15.50 4.25 3.84
N LEU A 66 -16.10 4.95 2.88
CA LEU A 66 -16.64 6.29 3.01
C LEU A 66 -18.13 6.22 2.66
N ASN A 67 -19.01 6.57 3.61
CA ASN A 67 -20.46 6.47 3.47
C ASN A 67 -20.95 5.07 3.05
N GLY A 68 -20.29 4.01 3.54
CA GLY A 68 -20.61 2.61 3.23
C GLY A 68 -20.07 2.09 1.90
N GLU A 69 -19.39 2.92 1.12
CA GLU A 69 -18.75 2.52 -0.13
C GLU A 69 -17.25 2.29 0.07
N ILE A 70 -16.70 1.23 -0.52
CA ILE A 70 -15.25 1.02 -0.50
C ILE A 70 -14.57 2.12 -1.34
N VAL A 71 -13.54 2.74 -0.76
CA VAL A 71 -12.78 3.85 -1.36
C VAL A 71 -11.27 3.69 -1.24
N GLY A 72 -10.79 2.59 -0.71
CA GLY A 72 -9.36 2.33 -0.66
C GLY A 72 -9.01 0.97 -0.10
N SER A 73 -7.78 0.57 -0.39
CA SER A 73 -7.21 -0.68 0.07
C SER A 73 -5.73 -0.52 0.38
N ILE A 74 -5.20 -1.34 1.27
CA ILE A 74 -3.78 -1.61 1.40
C ILE A 74 -3.58 -2.98 2.04
N PHE A 75 -2.49 -3.65 1.67
CA PHE A 75 -2.16 -5.00 2.12
C PHE A 75 -0.71 -5.04 2.62
N VAL A 76 -0.47 -5.91 3.60
CA VAL A 76 0.85 -6.33 4.06
C VAL A 76 0.94 -7.83 3.85
N ALA A 77 1.91 -8.25 3.05
CA ALA A 77 2.27 -9.65 2.83
C ALA A 77 3.66 -9.95 3.41
N SER A 78 3.93 -11.23 3.70
CA SER A 78 5.24 -11.67 4.17
C SER A 78 6.18 -11.91 2.98
N GLU A 79 7.29 -11.16 2.89
CA GLU A 79 8.34 -11.42 1.88
C GLU A 79 9.38 -12.42 2.41
N SER A 80 9.64 -12.38 3.73
CA SER A 80 10.50 -13.35 4.43
C SER A 80 10.16 -13.40 5.92
N GLU A 81 10.90 -14.19 6.69
CA GLU A 81 10.77 -14.24 8.15
C GLU A 81 10.98 -12.88 8.84
N THR A 82 11.72 -11.95 8.21
CA THR A 82 12.05 -10.65 8.83
C THR A 82 11.64 -9.44 7.99
N VAL A 83 11.11 -9.65 6.78
CA VAL A 83 10.70 -8.60 5.85
C VAL A 83 9.22 -8.71 5.51
N ALA A 84 8.48 -7.64 5.80
CA ALA A 84 7.10 -7.45 5.34
C ALA A 84 7.10 -6.61 4.06
N LYS A 85 6.02 -6.71 3.27
CA LYS A 85 5.89 -5.93 2.04
C LYS A 85 4.51 -5.31 1.88
N VAL A 86 4.48 -4.00 1.63
CA VAL A 86 3.25 -3.27 1.29
C VAL A 86 2.83 -3.61 -0.13
N ARG A 87 1.53 -3.82 -0.30
CA ARG A 87 0.89 -4.24 -1.54
C ARG A 87 -0.41 -3.46 -1.73
N LEU A 88 -0.75 -3.19 -3.00
CA LEU A 88 -2.08 -2.77 -3.43
C LEU A 88 -2.66 -1.57 -2.65
N LEU A 89 -1.81 -0.55 -2.42
CA LEU A 89 -2.27 0.74 -1.92
C LEU A 89 -3.09 1.43 -3.02
N LEU A 90 -4.37 1.67 -2.73
CA LEU A 90 -5.26 2.44 -3.59
C LEU A 90 -6.11 3.38 -2.74
N VAL A 91 -6.30 4.60 -3.24
CA VAL A 91 -7.26 5.56 -2.72
C VAL A 91 -8.06 6.10 -3.90
N ASP A 92 -9.37 5.82 -3.89
CA ASP A 92 -10.30 6.30 -4.89
C ASP A 92 -10.25 7.84 -4.96
N PRO A 93 -10.30 8.45 -6.17
CA PRO A 93 -10.30 9.89 -6.34
C PRO A 93 -11.23 10.66 -5.40
N LYS A 94 -12.43 10.12 -5.09
CA LYS A 94 -13.40 10.79 -4.21
C LYS A 94 -12.99 10.84 -2.73
N ALA A 95 -11.99 10.04 -2.32
CA ALA A 95 -11.45 10.00 -0.97
C ALA A 95 -10.02 10.57 -0.85
N ARG A 96 -9.45 11.08 -1.95
CA ARG A 96 -8.16 11.79 -1.94
C ARG A 96 -8.28 13.11 -1.15
N GLY A 97 -7.17 13.59 -0.60
CA GLY A 97 -7.15 14.81 0.24
C GLY A 97 -7.63 14.64 1.69
N LEU A 98 -8.22 13.49 2.05
CA LEU A 98 -8.71 13.21 3.41
C LEU A 98 -7.63 12.63 4.35
N GLY A 99 -6.37 12.59 3.91
CA GLY A 99 -5.28 11.92 4.64
C GLY A 99 -5.39 10.39 4.67
N LEU A 100 -6.32 9.79 3.91
CA LEU A 100 -6.61 8.36 3.93
C LEU A 100 -5.39 7.50 3.56
N GLY A 101 -4.69 7.82 2.45
CA GLY A 101 -3.51 7.04 2.03
C GLY A 101 -2.39 7.04 3.08
N SER A 102 -2.19 8.18 3.75
CA SER A 102 -1.24 8.28 4.87
C SER A 102 -1.63 7.38 6.04
N HIS A 103 -2.92 7.37 6.40
CA HIS A 103 -3.42 6.54 7.48
C HIS A 103 -3.35 5.04 7.16
N LEU A 104 -3.64 4.64 5.92
CA LEU A 104 -3.46 3.27 5.45
C LEU A 104 -2.00 2.81 5.57
N VAL A 105 -1.03 3.66 5.23
CA VAL A 105 0.40 3.34 5.39
C VAL A 105 0.79 3.27 6.88
N ASP A 106 0.23 4.12 7.75
CA ASP A 106 0.45 4.04 9.20
C ASP A 106 0.04 2.68 9.76
N GLU A 107 -1.11 2.16 9.32
CA GLU A 107 -1.61 0.85 9.72
C GLU A 107 -0.65 -0.28 9.31
N CYS A 108 -0.09 -0.23 8.10
CA CYS A 108 0.92 -1.19 7.65
C CYS A 108 2.20 -1.14 8.50
N ILE A 109 2.70 0.06 8.81
CA ILE A 109 3.89 0.24 9.65
C ILE A 109 3.63 -0.31 11.06
N SER A 110 2.48 0.03 11.65
CA SER A 110 2.10 -0.41 13.00
C SER A 110 1.97 -1.94 13.06
N PHE A 111 1.26 -2.53 12.09
CA PHE A 111 1.12 -3.99 12.03
C PHE A 111 2.47 -4.68 11.86
N ALA A 112 3.30 -4.26 10.89
CA ALA A 112 4.57 -4.91 10.63
C ALA A 112 5.51 -4.83 11.85
N ARG A 113 5.52 -3.70 12.56
CA ARG A 113 6.24 -3.56 13.83
C ARG A 113 5.75 -4.55 14.88
N ASN A 114 4.44 -4.64 15.08
CA ASN A 114 3.84 -5.51 16.10
C ASN A 114 3.98 -7.00 15.76
N ALA A 115 4.03 -7.35 14.47
CA ALA A 115 4.31 -8.70 13.98
C ALA A 115 5.81 -9.08 14.05
N GLY A 116 6.68 -8.18 14.52
CA GLY A 116 8.10 -8.45 14.76
C GLY A 116 8.98 -8.39 13.50
N TYR A 117 8.50 -7.75 12.42
CA TYR A 117 9.31 -7.53 11.23
C TYR A 117 10.46 -6.55 11.51
N LYS A 118 11.61 -6.78 10.87
CA LYS A 118 12.78 -5.89 10.96
C LYS A 118 12.72 -4.75 9.95
N LYS A 119 12.09 -4.98 8.80
CA LYS A 119 11.80 -3.93 7.82
C LYS A 119 10.51 -4.17 7.06
N LEU A 120 9.94 -3.08 6.55
CA LEU A 120 8.83 -3.06 5.62
C LEU A 120 9.35 -2.54 4.28
N VAL A 121 9.06 -3.23 3.19
CA VAL A 121 9.46 -2.81 1.84
C VAL A 121 8.24 -2.60 0.96
N LEU A 122 8.41 -1.89 -0.15
CA LEU A 122 7.39 -1.79 -1.19
C LEU A 122 8.04 -1.56 -2.55
N TRP A 123 7.33 -1.93 -3.60
CA TRP A 123 7.69 -1.62 -4.97
C TRP A 123 6.58 -0.75 -5.58
N THR A 124 6.97 0.30 -6.29
CA THR A 124 6.06 1.27 -6.92
C THR A 124 6.66 1.77 -8.23
N ASN A 125 5.91 2.52 -9.03
CA ASN A 125 6.46 3.23 -10.19
C ASN A 125 6.69 4.72 -9.85
N SER A 126 7.75 5.32 -10.40
CA SER A 126 8.15 6.71 -10.13
C SER A 126 7.08 7.75 -10.51
N VAL A 127 6.22 7.40 -11.47
CA VAL A 127 5.06 8.20 -11.93
C VAL A 127 3.94 8.29 -10.89
N LEU A 128 3.93 7.42 -9.87
CA LEU A 128 2.93 7.43 -8.79
C LEU A 128 3.30 8.44 -7.71
N ILE A 129 3.34 9.72 -8.11
CA ILE A 129 3.89 10.84 -7.34
C ILE A 129 3.28 10.94 -5.94
N GLU A 130 1.96 10.85 -5.81
CA GLU A 130 1.28 10.98 -4.50
C GLU A 130 1.64 9.86 -3.53
N ALA A 131 1.71 8.60 -4.01
CA ALA A 131 2.12 7.47 -3.20
C ALA A 131 3.56 7.64 -2.70
N ARG A 132 4.47 8.07 -3.57
CA ARG A 132 5.87 8.36 -3.22
C ARG A 132 6.00 9.44 -2.15
N HIS A 133 5.20 10.50 -2.24
CA HIS A 133 5.17 11.54 -1.21
C HIS A 133 4.73 10.99 0.15
N ILE A 134 3.75 10.08 0.18
CA ILE A 134 3.34 9.41 1.42
C ILE A 134 4.50 8.60 1.98
N TYR A 135 5.12 7.72 1.18
CA TYR A 135 6.21 6.85 1.66
C TYR A 135 7.38 7.67 2.21
N LYS A 136 7.82 8.69 1.47
CA LYS A 136 8.89 9.59 1.92
C LYS A 136 8.55 10.29 3.23
N LYS A 137 7.34 10.84 3.37
CA LYS A 137 6.88 11.49 4.62
C LYS A 137 6.79 10.52 5.79
N LYS A 138 6.52 9.24 5.53
CA LYS A 138 6.48 8.19 6.55
C LYS A 138 7.86 7.64 6.92
N GLY A 139 8.93 8.13 6.30
CA GLY A 139 10.30 7.73 6.61
C GLY A 139 10.77 6.50 5.85
N PHE A 140 10.08 6.10 4.78
CA PHE A 140 10.68 5.17 3.82
C PHE A 140 11.81 5.86 3.07
N ILE A 141 12.85 5.10 2.77
CA ILE A 141 13.98 5.52 1.94
C ILE A 141 13.90 4.83 0.58
N LEU A 142 14.23 5.56 -0.48
CA LEU A 142 14.38 4.98 -1.82
C LEU A 142 15.68 4.15 -1.84
N ALA A 143 15.57 2.85 -2.03
CA ALA A 143 16.69 1.91 -1.95
C ALA A 143 17.20 1.48 -3.34
N ALA A 144 16.31 1.42 -4.35
CA ALA A 144 16.68 1.06 -5.71
C ALA A 144 15.71 1.67 -6.73
N GLU A 145 16.22 1.91 -7.93
CA GLU A 145 15.46 2.33 -9.11
C GLU A 145 15.88 1.48 -10.31
N GLU A 146 14.92 1.08 -11.13
CA GLU A 146 15.17 0.25 -12.32
C GLU A 146 14.24 0.65 -13.46
N LYS A 147 14.78 0.81 -14.67
CA LYS A 147 13.97 1.01 -15.88
C LYS A 147 13.42 -0.32 -16.34
N HIS A 148 12.13 -0.36 -16.67
CA HIS A 148 11.50 -1.56 -17.23
C HIS A 148 10.40 -1.19 -18.22
N HIS A 149 10.00 -2.16 -19.03
CA HIS A 149 8.82 -2.07 -19.88
C HIS A 149 7.73 -2.97 -19.30
N SER A 150 6.64 -2.38 -18.84
CA SER A 150 5.50 -3.13 -18.28
C SER A 150 4.22 -2.32 -18.42
N PHE A 151 3.08 -3.01 -18.43
CA PHE A 151 1.77 -2.38 -18.50
C PHE A 151 1.58 -1.53 -19.77
N GLY A 152 2.29 -1.88 -20.85
CA GLY A 152 2.33 -1.14 -22.11
C GLY A 152 3.07 0.21 -22.06
N LYS A 153 3.94 0.43 -21.06
CA LYS A 153 4.69 1.69 -20.87
C LYS A 153 6.16 1.42 -20.52
N ASP A 154 7.04 2.34 -20.90
CA ASP A 154 8.38 2.45 -20.34
C ASP A 154 8.29 3.18 -18.99
N LEU A 155 8.71 2.52 -17.92
CA LEU A 155 8.55 2.97 -16.55
C LEU A 155 9.87 2.91 -15.78
N VAL A 156 9.91 3.59 -14.63
CA VAL A 156 10.97 3.45 -13.63
C VAL A 156 10.33 2.87 -12.38
N GLY A 157 10.62 1.61 -12.10
CA GLY A 157 10.25 0.93 -10.87
C GLY A 157 11.15 1.39 -9.73
N GLU A 158 10.57 1.56 -8.56
CA GLU A 158 11.25 2.04 -7.36
C GLU A 158 10.99 1.07 -6.21
N THR A 159 12.06 0.65 -5.53
CA THR A 159 11.97 -0.09 -4.26
C THR A 159 12.21 0.86 -3.11
N TRP A 160 11.26 0.92 -2.18
CA TRP A 160 11.34 1.73 -0.97
C TRP A 160 11.36 0.85 0.28
N GLU A 161 12.14 1.26 1.27
CA GLU A 161 12.36 0.48 2.49
C GLU A 161 12.15 1.34 3.75
N TYR A 162 11.54 0.74 4.77
CA TYR A 162 11.36 1.30 6.10
C TYR A 162 11.96 0.34 7.13
N TYR A 163 12.86 0.83 7.97
CA TYR A 163 13.60 0.01 8.94
C TYR A 163 13.03 0.19 10.36
N PHE A 164 12.62 -0.91 10.98
CA PHE A 164 12.23 -0.93 12.39
C PHE A 164 13.50 -1.11 13.23
N GLY A 165 14.00 -0.02 13.83
CA GLY A 165 15.21 -0.10 14.68
C GLY A 165 16.12 1.12 14.68
N ASN A 166 15.93 2.10 13.80
CA ASN A 166 16.63 3.39 13.90
C ASN A 166 15.83 4.38 14.76
N SER A 167 15.75 4.12 16.06
CA SER A 167 15.62 5.20 17.03
C SER A 167 16.99 5.85 17.21
N SER A 168 17.45 6.57 16.18
CA SER A 168 18.56 7.51 16.36
C SER A 168 18.04 8.68 17.18
N VAL A 169 18.29 8.59 18.49
CA VAL A 169 18.58 9.69 19.43
C VAL A 169 18.07 11.07 19.02
N LYS A 170 17.08 11.57 19.77
CA LYS A 170 16.91 13.02 19.96
C LYS A 170 18.23 13.57 20.49
N HIS A 171 19.07 14.15 19.64
CA HIS A 171 20.08 15.08 20.11
C HIS A 171 19.39 16.41 20.27
N GLY A 172 19.11 16.76 21.53
CA GLY A 172 18.91 18.14 21.90
C GLY A 172 20.21 18.90 21.62
N CYS A 173 20.07 20.04 20.97
CA CYS A 173 20.75 21.28 21.31
C CYS A 173 19.81 22.41 20.87
#